data_AF-A0A9L0KDW2-F1
#
_entry.id   AF-A0A9L0KDW2-F1
#
_cell.length_a   1.000
_cell.length_b   1.000
_cell.length_c   1.000
_cell.angle_alpha   90.00
_cell.angle_beta   90.00
_cell.angle_gamma   90.00
#
_symmetry.space_group_name_H-M   'P 1'
#
loop_
_entity.id
_entity.type
_entity.pdbx_description
1 polymer ?
#
loop_
_entity_poly.entity_id
_entity_poly.type
_entity_poly.pdbx_seq_one_letter_code
_entity_poly.pdbx_strand_id
1 'polypeptide(L)'
;APAPSTRLCAHFVCLLCKSTVGEALHLVHLPAKSNVAENSPPGTTVHAFSVNLSASLSPVIPGFPQIINSSPLTEAFRVNWLSGTDFQVVTTGKERLDFEAGPNIFDLQIYVRDDVGVTDLQVLTVQVTDVNEPPQFQGNLAKVP
;
A
#
# COMPACT_ATOMS: atom_id res chain seq x y z
N ALA A 1 -0.26 25.69 53.86
CA ALA A 1 -0.64 24.39 53.28
C ALA A 1 -0.62 24.52 51.76
N PRO A 2 0.30 23.86 51.03
CA PRO A 2 0.26 23.85 49.57
C PRO A 2 -0.45 22.58 49.06
N ALA A 3 -1.36 22.76 48.09
CA ALA A 3 -1.94 21.68 47.30
C ALA A 3 -1.04 21.34 46.09
N PRO A 4 -1.02 20.09 45.59
CA PRO A 4 -0.05 19.65 44.59
C PRO A 4 -0.53 19.82 43.13
N SER A 5 0.42 20.25 42.30
CA SER A 5 0.75 19.80 40.94
C SER A 5 -0.38 19.31 40.02
N THR A 6 -0.55 20.01 38.89
CA THR A 6 -0.97 19.37 37.63
C THR A 6 -0.13 19.85 36.45
N ARG A 7 0.27 18.86 35.65
CA ARG A 7 1.33 18.87 34.65
C ARG A 7 1.02 19.75 33.44
N LEU A 8 2.05 20.41 32.93
CA LEU A 8 2.10 21.10 31.65
C LEU A 8 1.95 20.06 30.52
N CYS A 9 0.79 20.02 29.86
CA CYS A 9 0.54 19.15 28.71
C CYS A 9 0.99 19.87 27.43
N ALA A 10 1.70 19.14 26.57
CA ALA A 10 2.37 19.65 25.39
C ALA A 10 1.41 20.34 24.41
N HIS A 11 1.88 21.47 23.85
CA HIS A 11 1.27 22.13 22.71
C HIS A 11 1.28 21.20 21.49
N PHE A 12 0.16 20.51 21.26
CA PHE A 12 -0.19 19.96 19.96
C PHE A 12 -1.17 20.95 19.34
N VAL A 13 -0.67 21.80 18.43
CA VAL A 13 -1.51 22.64 17.60
C VAL A 13 -2.22 21.72 16.61
N CYS A 14 -3.35 21.16 17.03
CA CYS A 14 -4.30 20.51 16.13
C CYS A 14 -4.93 21.59 15.27
N LEU A 15 -4.40 21.78 14.07
CA LEU A 15 -5.03 22.57 13.02
C LEU A 15 -6.26 21.79 12.53
N LEU A 16 -7.38 21.90 13.25
CA LEU A 16 -8.66 21.35 12.80
C LEU A 16 -9.16 22.20 11.62
N CYS A 17 -8.92 21.72 10.41
CA CYS A 17 -9.72 22.15 9.26
C CYS A 17 -11.17 21.74 9.55
N LYS A 18 -12.09 22.70 9.45
CA LYS A 18 -13.53 22.48 9.62
C LYS A 18 -14.03 21.61 8.47
N SER A 19 -14.07 20.30 8.66
CA SER A 19 -14.77 19.41 7.73
C SER A 19 -16.27 19.52 8.00
N THR A 20 -16.94 20.46 7.33
CA THR A 20 -18.34 20.26 6.97
C THR A 20 -18.44 18.86 6.37
N VAL A 21 -19.37 18.02 6.84
CA VAL A 21 -19.64 16.68 6.30
C VAL A 21 -20.15 16.83 4.86
N GLY A 22 -19.24 17.09 3.94
CA GLY A 22 -19.32 16.77 2.53
C GLY A 22 -18.55 15.48 2.33
N GLU A 23 -19.04 14.64 1.43
CA GLU A 23 -18.41 13.38 1.05
C GLU A 23 -16.91 13.60 0.81
N ALA A 24 -16.06 12.94 1.59
CA ALA A 24 -14.62 13.08 1.49
C ALA A 24 -14.10 12.27 0.29
N LEU A 25 -12.95 12.68 -0.27
CA LEU A 25 -12.21 11.82 -1.19
C LEU A 25 -11.96 10.49 -0.50
N HIS A 26 -12.29 9.37 -1.14
CA HIS A 26 -12.25 8.07 -0.48
C HIS A 26 -11.77 6.95 -1.39
N LEU A 27 -10.82 6.15 -0.88
CA LEU A 27 -10.35 4.92 -1.51
C LEU A 27 -11.37 3.80 -1.25
N VAL A 28 -12.07 3.39 -2.31
CA VAL A 28 -13.08 2.32 -2.28
C VAL A 28 -12.42 0.98 -2.53
N HIS A 29 -12.92 -0.06 -1.85
CA HIS A 29 -12.32 -1.41 -1.82
C HIS A 29 -10.96 -1.46 -1.11
N LEU A 30 -10.69 -0.48 -0.23
CA LEU A 30 -9.56 -0.45 0.70
C LEU A 30 -10.05 0.05 2.09
N PRO A 31 -9.44 -0.39 3.21
CA PRO A 31 -8.34 -1.35 3.28
C PRO A 31 -8.77 -2.77 2.87
N ALA A 32 -7.83 -3.56 2.37
CA ALA A 32 -8.11 -4.92 1.89
C ALA A 32 -6.93 -5.87 2.10
N LYS A 33 -7.21 -7.17 1.92
CA LYS A 33 -6.21 -8.22 1.81
C LYS A 33 -6.33 -8.90 0.45
N SER A 34 -5.21 -9.09 -0.23
CA SER A 34 -5.17 -9.71 -1.56
C SER A 34 -3.99 -10.64 -1.69
N ASN A 35 -4.10 -11.59 -2.60
CA ASN A 35 -3.06 -12.60 -2.83
C ASN A 35 -2.39 -12.37 -4.18
N VAL A 36 -1.12 -12.72 -4.25
CA VAL A 36 -0.36 -12.81 -5.50
C VAL A 36 0.49 -14.06 -5.46
N ALA A 37 0.50 -14.83 -6.54
CA ALA A 37 1.39 -15.97 -6.65
C ALA A 37 2.85 -15.49 -6.70
N GLU A 38 3.75 -16.20 -6.04
CA GLU A 38 5.18 -16.01 -6.30
C GLU A 38 5.51 -16.23 -7.78
N ASN A 39 6.67 -15.75 -8.23
CA ASN A 39 7.08 -15.79 -9.64
C ASN A 39 6.11 -15.15 -10.64
N SER A 40 5.09 -14.42 -10.17
CA SER A 40 4.17 -13.68 -11.03
C SER A 40 4.93 -12.74 -11.98
N PRO A 41 4.61 -12.73 -13.28
CA PRO A 41 5.28 -11.85 -14.23
C PRO A 41 5.03 -10.37 -13.88
N PRO A 42 5.87 -9.45 -14.39
CA PRO A 42 5.63 -8.01 -14.24
C PRO A 42 4.25 -7.64 -14.81
N GLY A 43 3.49 -6.82 -14.07
CA GLY A 43 2.17 -6.34 -14.49
C GLY A 43 0.99 -7.23 -14.07
N THR A 44 1.22 -8.32 -13.34
CA THR A 44 0.15 -9.12 -12.74
C THR A 44 -0.66 -8.27 -11.78
N THR A 45 -1.99 -8.24 -11.97
CA THR A 45 -2.93 -7.57 -11.06
C THR A 45 -2.97 -8.27 -9.70
N VAL A 46 -2.77 -7.49 -8.65
CA VAL A 46 -2.85 -7.93 -7.24
C VAL A 46 -4.18 -7.53 -6.62
N HIS A 47 -4.61 -6.29 -6.84
CA HIS A 47 -5.87 -5.78 -6.29
C HIS A 47 -6.43 -4.65 -7.15
N ALA A 48 -7.72 -4.66 -7.43
CA ALA A 48 -8.41 -3.56 -8.08
C ALA A 48 -9.12 -2.69 -7.03
N PHE A 49 -9.08 -1.38 -7.20
CA PHE A 49 -9.71 -0.42 -6.29
C PHE A 49 -10.13 0.85 -7.05
N SER A 50 -10.94 1.68 -6.42
CA SER A 50 -11.44 2.90 -7.05
C SER A 50 -11.36 4.09 -6.11
N VAL A 51 -11.56 5.29 -6.63
CA VAL A 51 -11.62 6.54 -5.85
C VAL A 51 -13.00 7.17 -6.00
N ASN A 52 -13.71 7.35 -4.88
CA ASN A 52 -14.85 8.26 -4.83
C ASN A 52 -14.32 9.69 -4.66
N LEU A 53 -14.69 10.59 -5.58
CA LEU A 53 -14.31 11.99 -5.51
C LEU A 53 -15.01 12.69 -4.35
N SER A 54 -14.38 13.72 -3.82
CA SER A 54 -15.00 14.58 -2.82
C SER A 54 -16.19 15.34 -3.39
N ALA A 55 -16.95 16.03 -2.54
CA ALA A 55 -18.09 16.87 -2.96
C ALA A 55 -17.74 17.95 -4.02
N SER A 56 -16.46 18.31 -4.16
CA SER A 56 -15.98 19.22 -5.19
C SER A 56 -15.99 18.62 -6.61
N LEU A 57 -16.04 17.29 -6.72
CA LEU A 57 -15.84 16.52 -7.94
C LEU A 57 -14.51 16.82 -8.65
N SER A 58 -13.55 17.35 -7.90
CA SER A 58 -12.19 17.59 -8.35
C SER A 58 -11.50 16.29 -8.77
N PRO A 59 -10.85 16.24 -9.94
CA PRO A 59 -10.13 15.06 -10.38
C PRO A 59 -8.93 14.74 -9.47
N VAL A 60 -8.56 13.46 -9.47
CA VAL A 60 -7.30 13.00 -8.87
C VAL A 60 -6.13 13.56 -9.67
N ILE A 61 -5.10 14.09 -9.00
CA ILE A 61 -3.94 14.67 -9.69
C ILE A 61 -3.07 13.58 -10.35
N PRO A 62 -2.43 13.85 -11.51
CA PRO A 62 -1.51 12.91 -12.14
C PRO A 62 -0.42 12.42 -11.17
N GLY A 63 -0.17 11.12 -11.18
CA GLY A 63 0.75 10.46 -10.26
C GLY A 63 0.11 9.93 -8.97
N PHE A 64 -1.19 10.18 -8.76
CA PHE A 64 -1.98 9.59 -7.67
C PHE A 64 -3.12 8.73 -8.23
N PRO A 65 -3.60 7.73 -7.45
CA PRO A 65 -3.06 7.21 -6.19
C PRO A 65 -1.66 6.58 -6.33
N GLN A 66 -0.89 6.57 -5.25
CA GLN A 66 0.46 5.98 -5.23
C GLN A 66 0.73 5.24 -3.91
N ILE A 67 1.64 4.26 -3.97
CA ILE A 67 2.19 3.62 -2.77
C ILE A 67 3.26 4.55 -2.20
N ILE A 68 3.02 5.12 -1.03
CA ILE A 68 3.96 6.06 -0.38
C ILE A 68 4.88 5.37 0.63
N ASN A 69 4.53 4.17 1.08
CA ASN A 69 5.33 3.37 1.98
C ASN A 69 4.93 1.90 1.89
N SER A 70 5.85 1.01 2.25
CA SER A 70 5.60 -0.43 2.35
C SER A 70 6.30 -1.04 3.56
N SER A 71 5.70 -2.08 4.13
CA SER A 71 6.29 -2.87 5.22
C SER A 71 6.17 -4.36 4.91
N PRO A 72 7.29 -5.09 4.72
CA PRO A 72 8.65 -4.57 4.61
C PRO A 72 8.81 -3.65 3.39
N LEU A 73 9.88 -2.85 3.39
CA LEU A 73 10.20 -1.98 2.25
C LEU A 73 10.44 -2.82 0.99
N THR A 74 9.79 -2.45 -0.10
CA THR A 74 9.83 -3.19 -1.38
C THR A 74 9.52 -2.28 -2.56
N GLU A 75 10.13 -2.57 -3.71
CA GLU A 75 9.75 -2.02 -5.02
C GLU A 75 8.92 -3.02 -5.88
N ALA A 76 8.47 -4.14 -5.31
CA ALA A 76 7.76 -5.20 -6.05
C ALA A 76 6.36 -4.80 -6.54
N PHE A 77 5.78 -3.72 -6.01
CA PHE A 77 4.40 -3.30 -6.31
C PHE A 77 4.33 -1.84 -6.78
N ARG A 78 3.39 -1.55 -7.68
CA ARG A 78 3.03 -0.17 -8.06
C ARG A 78 1.53 -0.06 -8.30
N VAL A 79 1.01 1.16 -8.24
CA VAL A 79 -0.34 1.47 -8.75
C VAL A 79 -0.27 1.66 -10.26
N ASN A 80 -1.23 1.09 -10.97
CA ASN A 80 -1.49 1.31 -12.39
C ASN A 80 -2.86 1.97 -12.57
N TRP A 81 -2.92 3.02 -13.38
CA TRP A 81 -4.18 3.67 -13.75
C TRP A 81 -4.86 2.86 -14.85
N LEU A 82 -6.12 2.48 -14.63
CA LEU A 82 -6.94 1.84 -15.66
C LEU A 82 -7.71 2.88 -16.48
N SER A 83 -8.72 3.49 -15.88
CA SER A 83 -9.58 4.48 -16.53
C SER A 83 -10.40 5.24 -15.50
N GLY A 84 -10.70 6.52 -15.75
CA GLY A 84 -11.53 7.30 -14.84
C GLY A 84 -10.96 7.30 -13.41
N THR A 85 -11.76 6.83 -12.46
CA THR A 85 -11.36 6.67 -11.05
C THR A 85 -11.03 5.22 -10.66
N ASP A 86 -10.82 4.33 -11.63
CA ASP A 86 -10.45 2.94 -11.41
C ASP A 86 -8.95 2.69 -11.56
N PHE A 87 -8.40 1.97 -10.59
CA PHE A 87 -6.99 1.71 -10.42
C PHE A 87 -6.75 0.25 -10.04
N GLN A 88 -5.49 -0.18 -10.16
CA GLN A 88 -5.09 -1.47 -9.64
C GLN A 88 -3.65 -1.43 -9.10
N VAL A 89 -3.38 -2.22 -8.07
CA VAL A 89 -2.01 -2.56 -7.68
C VAL A 89 -1.53 -3.72 -8.55
N VAL A 90 -0.33 -3.60 -9.11
CA VAL A 90 0.30 -4.62 -9.96
C VAL A 90 1.73 -4.90 -9.51
N THR A 91 2.24 -6.07 -9.88
CA THR A 91 3.66 -6.39 -9.73
C THR A 91 4.53 -5.55 -10.68
N THR A 92 5.72 -5.14 -10.23
CA THR A 92 6.71 -4.39 -11.04
C THR A 92 7.71 -5.29 -11.74
N GLY A 93 8.02 -6.45 -11.14
CA GLY A 93 9.10 -7.33 -11.57
C GLY A 93 10.51 -6.82 -11.27
N LYS A 94 10.66 -5.68 -10.59
CA LYS A 94 11.97 -5.17 -10.14
C LYS A 94 12.58 -6.03 -9.03
N GLU A 95 11.71 -6.54 -8.16
CA GLU A 95 12.01 -7.51 -7.13
C GLU A 95 11.20 -8.76 -7.42
N ARG A 96 11.81 -9.94 -7.29
CA ARG A 96 11.10 -11.21 -7.39
C ARG A 96 10.37 -11.47 -6.08
N LEU A 97 9.11 -11.86 -6.20
CA LEU A 97 8.37 -12.50 -5.12
C LEU A 97 8.80 -13.96 -5.11
N ASP A 98 9.39 -14.39 -4.00
CA ASP A 98 9.98 -15.71 -3.77
C ASP A 98 9.51 -16.14 -2.38
N PHE A 99 8.65 -17.16 -2.33
CA PHE A 99 7.94 -17.55 -1.12
C PHE A 99 8.86 -18.22 -0.10
N GLU A 100 9.89 -18.95 -0.58
CA GLU A 100 10.86 -19.66 0.25
C GLU A 100 11.96 -18.75 0.80
N ALA A 101 12.38 -17.73 0.05
CA ALA A 101 13.53 -16.90 0.40
C ALA A 101 13.16 -15.49 0.90
N GLY A 102 11.92 -15.04 0.69
CA GLY A 102 11.49 -13.67 0.90
C GLY A 102 10.39 -13.46 1.95
N PRO A 103 9.97 -12.20 2.13
CA PRO A 103 8.76 -11.89 2.89
C PRO A 103 7.51 -12.34 2.13
N ASN A 104 6.57 -12.95 2.86
CA ASN A 104 5.34 -13.48 2.27
C ASN A 104 4.12 -12.57 2.51
N ILE A 105 4.31 -11.46 3.23
CA ILE A 105 3.27 -10.47 3.53
C ILE A 105 3.85 -9.07 3.39
N PHE A 106 3.14 -8.19 2.69
CA PHE A 106 3.49 -6.78 2.51
C PHE A 106 2.29 -5.88 2.83
N ASP A 107 2.46 -4.91 3.70
CA ASP A 107 1.48 -3.84 3.91
C ASP A 107 1.86 -2.63 3.07
N LEU A 108 1.01 -2.27 2.11
CA LEU A 108 1.21 -1.16 1.18
C LEU A 108 0.34 0.03 1.57
N GLN A 109 0.94 1.17 1.87
CA GLN A 109 0.23 2.42 2.18
C GLN A 109 -0.12 3.15 0.89
N ILE A 110 -1.39 3.09 0.49
CA ILE A 110 -1.92 3.70 -0.73
C ILE A 110 -2.51 5.06 -0.38
N TYR A 111 -1.91 6.11 -0.92
CA TYR A 111 -2.30 7.49 -0.71
C TYR A 111 -2.88 8.09 -1.99
N VAL A 112 -3.95 8.87 -1.85
CA VAL A 112 -4.57 9.62 -2.93
C VAL A 112 -4.74 11.09 -2.55
N ARG A 113 -4.64 11.97 -3.55
CA ARG A 113 -4.89 13.40 -3.43
C ARG A 113 -5.65 13.90 -4.67
N ASP A 114 -6.64 14.77 -4.48
CA ASP A 114 -7.32 15.51 -5.56
C ASP A 114 -6.69 16.89 -5.81
N ASP A 115 -7.14 17.58 -6.86
CA ASP A 115 -6.56 18.86 -7.29
C ASP A 115 -6.80 20.04 -6.32
N VAL A 116 -7.78 19.92 -5.42
CA VAL A 116 -8.07 20.88 -4.35
C VAL A 116 -7.42 20.48 -3.01
N GLY A 117 -6.68 19.39 -2.98
CA GLY A 117 -5.83 18.99 -1.87
C GLY A 117 -6.52 18.14 -0.79
N VAL A 118 -7.71 17.62 -1.04
CA VAL A 118 -8.32 16.57 -0.20
C VAL A 118 -7.54 15.28 -0.42
N THR A 119 -7.39 14.49 0.64
CA THR A 119 -6.54 13.30 0.66
C THR A 119 -7.22 12.13 1.34
N ASP A 120 -6.85 10.91 0.94
CA ASP A 120 -7.16 9.69 1.69
C ASP A 120 -5.94 8.76 1.71
N LEU A 121 -5.86 7.91 2.73
CA LEU A 121 -4.77 6.96 2.96
C LEU A 121 -5.33 5.65 3.50
N GLN A 122 -5.14 4.56 2.76
CA GLN A 122 -5.55 3.22 3.18
C GLN A 122 -4.43 2.20 2.98
N VAL A 123 -4.55 1.05 3.64
CA VAL A 123 -3.56 -0.04 3.55
C VAL A 123 -4.12 -1.20 2.71
N LEU A 124 -3.31 -1.70 1.79
CA LEU A 124 -3.50 -3.00 1.14
C LEU A 124 -2.48 -3.99 1.72
N THR A 125 -2.94 -5.07 2.34
CA THR A 125 -2.08 -6.19 2.73
C THR A 125 -2.02 -7.19 1.59
N VAL A 126 -0.83 -7.43 1.04
CA VAL A 126 -0.59 -8.40 -0.02
C VAL A 126 0.06 -9.65 0.59
N GLN A 127 -0.52 -10.82 0.35
CA GLN A 127 0.05 -12.11 0.71
C GLN A 127 0.60 -12.81 -0.54
N VAL A 128 1.88 -13.19 -0.48
CA VAL A 128 2.51 -14.04 -1.49
C VAL A 128 2.09 -15.48 -1.23
N THR A 129 1.62 -16.16 -2.27
CA THR A 129 1.26 -17.58 -2.19
C THR A 129 2.28 -18.44 -2.92
N ASP A 130 2.66 -19.52 -2.26
CA ASP A 130 3.50 -20.60 -2.77
C ASP A 130 2.96 -21.18 -4.09
N VAL A 131 3.85 -21.33 -5.06
CA VAL A 131 3.65 -22.08 -6.30
C VAL A 131 4.68 -23.20 -6.36
N ASN A 132 4.22 -24.44 -6.24
CA ASN A 132 5.06 -25.65 -6.29
C ASN A 132 6.16 -25.59 -7.38
N GLU A 133 7.41 -25.48 -6.95
CA GLU A 133 8.61 -25.60 -7.77
C GLU A 133 9.29 -26.98 -7.60
N PRO A 134 10.04 -27.49 -8.59
CA PRO A 134 10.86 -28.67 -8.40
C PRO A 134 11.96 -28.42 -7.34
N PRO A 135 12.36 -29.42 -6.55
CA PRO A 135 13.37 -29.26 -5.51
C PRO A 135 14.71 -28.79 -6.11
N GLN A 136 15.27 -27.72 -5.53
CA GLN A 136 16.60 -27.25 -5.89
C GLN A 136 17.65 -27.83 -4.93
N PHE A 137 18.54 -28.67 -5.44
CA PHE A 137 19.67 -29.21 -4.66
C PHE A 137 20.87 -28.28 -4.77
N GLN A 138 21.17 -27.52 -3.73
CA GLN A 138 22.44 -26.79 -3.59
C GLN A 138 23.56 -27.75 -3.19
N GLY A 139 23.97 -28.61 -4.12
CA GLY A 139 25.02 -29.59 -3.87
C GLY A 139 26.40 -28.94 -3.83
N ASN A 140 26.88 -28.57 -2.64
CA ASN A 140 28.32 -28.55 -2.39
C ASN A 140 28.76 -30.00 -2.22
N LEU A 141 29.06 -30.67 -3.33
CA LEU A 141 29.80 -31.92 -3.30
C LEU A 141 31.17 -31.61 -2.68
N ALA A 142 31.28 -31.78 -1.36
CA ALA A 142 32.56 -31.90 -0.70
C ALA A 142 33.30 -33.00 -1.46
N LYS A 143 34.32 -32.61 -2.20
CA LYS A 143 35.24 -33.54 -2.85
C LYS A 143 35.97 -34.23 -1.70
N VAL A 144 35.43 -35.37 -1.27
CA VAL A 144 36.08 -36.21 -0.26
C VAL A 144 37.40 -36.69 -0.89
N PRO A 145 38.56 -36.38 -0.30
CA PRO A 145 39.87 -36.77 -0.83
C PRO A 145 40.08 -38.28 -0.80
#